data_AF-A0A2I0SBD8-F1
#
_entry.id   AF-A0A2I0SBD8-F1
#
_cell.length_a   1.000
_cell.length_b   1.000
_cell.length_c   1.000
_cell.angle_alpha   90.00
_cell.angle_beta   90.00
_cell.angle_gamma   90.00
#
_symmetry.space_group_name_H-M   'P 1'
#
loop_
_entity.id
_entity.type
_entity.pdbx_description
1 polymer ?
#
loop_
_entity_poly.entity_id
_entity_poly.type
_entity_poly.pdbx_seq_one_letter_code
_entity_poly.pdbx_strand_id
1 'polypeptide(L)'
;MRSTGGRTAGTGKATSIKTSEEVRDRLRTPAEERGTTITDLPEELASREPTAAEKEQRAREAARELSIEYTAQAEQTEQEAWAKIRAHQDGKAA
;
A
#
# COMPACT_ATOMS: atom_id res chain seq x y z
N MET A 1 15.92 17.36 -22.21
CA MET A 1 14.49 16.98 -22.13
C MET A 1 14.38 15.46 -22.13
N ARG A 2 13.98 14.83 -21.02
CA ARG A 2 13.67 13.38 -21.03
C ARG A 2 12.20 13.23 -21.41
N SER A 3 11.98 12.72 -22.62
CA SER A 3 10.67 12.25 -23.10
C SER A 3 10.39 10.91 -22.43
N THR A 4 9.44 10.87 -21.49
CA THR A 4 8.90 9.62 -20.97
C THR A 4 7.59 9.36 -21.71
N GLY A 5 7.71 8.54 -22.75
CA GLY A 5 6.58 8.01 -23.51
C GLY A 5 5.62 7.21 -22.63
N GLY A 6 4.38 7.14 -23.12
CA GLY A 6 3.19 6.65 -22.42
C GLY A 6 3.41 5.36 -21.66
N ARG A 7 3.22 5.44 -20.34
CA ARG A 7 2.98 4.29 -19.49
C ARG A 7 1.50 3.96 -19.61
N THR A 8 1.19 2.75 -20.03
CA THR A 8 -0.17 2.23 -20.17
C THR A 8 -0.80 2.11 -18.78
N ALA A 9 -1.70 3.03 -18.45
CA ALA A 9 -2.62 2.92 -17.32
C ALA A 9 -3.61 1.76 -17.54
N GLY A 10 -4.02 1.10 -16.47
CA GLY A 10 -4.81 -0.13 -16.46
C GLY A 10 -6.03 -0.13 -17.39
N THR A 11 -6.35 -1.30 -17.92
CA THR A 11 -7.45 -1.57 -18.87
C THR A 11 -8.86 -1.45 -18.25
N GLY A 12 -8.99 -0.82 -17.08
CA GLY A 12 -10.24 -0.61 -16.38
C GLY A 12 -11.04 0.57 -16.94
N LYS A 13 -12.37 0.56 -16.76
CA LYS A 13 -13.18 1.75 -17.07
C LYS A 13 -12.82 2.87 -16.10
N ALA A 14 -12.57 4.08 -16.61
CA ALA A 14 -12.33 5.25 -15.78
C ALA A 14 -13.52 5.50 -14.84
N THR A 15 -13.24 5.57 -13.54
CA THR A 15 -14.21 5.93 -12.50
C THR A 15 -13.81 7.26 -11.86
N SER A 16 -14.80 8.03 -11.38
CA SER A 16 -14.54 9.32 -10.73
C SER A 16 -14.48 9.15 -9.23
N ILE A 17 -13.32 9.43 -8.65
CA ILE A 17 -13.11 9.50 -7.20
C ILE A 17 -13.06 10.97 -6.81
N LYS A 18 -14.00 11.42 -5.97
CA LYS A 18 -14.00 12.79 -5.45
C LYS A 18 -13.07 12.87 -4.25
N THR A 19 -12.21 13.88 -4.23
CA THR A 19 -11.31 14.19 -3.12
C THR A 19 -11.18 15.70 -2.95
N SER A 20 -10.67 16.13 -1.80
CA SER A 20 -10.41 17.55 -1.51
C SER A 20 -9.23 18.07 -2.32
N GLU A 21 -9.22 19.37 -2.63
CA GLU A 21 -8.11 20.00 -3.36
C GLU A 21 -6.77 19.85 -2.64
N GLU A 22 -6.76 19.99 -1.32
CA GLU A 22 -5.57 19.77 -0.49
C GLU A 22 -4.99 18.36 -0.67
N VAL A 23 -5.86 17.35 -0.73
CA VAL A 23 -5.44 15.95 -0.93
C VAL A 23 -4.92 15.75 -2.35
N ARG A 24 -5.60 16.30 -3.36
CA ARG A 24 -5.14 16.26 -4.75
C ARG A 24 -3.74 16.89 -4.89
N ASP A 25 -3.51 18.03 -4.26
CA ASP A 25 -2.23 18.73 -4.35
C ASP A 25 -1.13 18.00 -3.57
N ARG A 26 -1.44 17.42 -2.41
CA ARG A 26 -0.50 16.51 -1.73
C ARG A 26 -0.15 15.30 -2.59
N LEU A 27 -1.12 14.73 -3.33
CA LEU A 27 -0.88 13.57 -4.22
C LEU A 27 0.01 13.89 -5.43
N ARG A 28 0.20 15.18 -5.78
CA ARG A 28 1.10 15.59 -6.87
C ARG A 28 2.55 15.23 -6.57
N THR A 29 3.03 15.54 -5.37
CA THR A 29 4.41 15.24 -4.94
C THR A 29 4.79 13.76 -5.08
N PRO A 30 4.07 12.79 -4.46
CA PRO A 30 4.42 11.37 -4.59
C PRO A 30 4.20 10.83 -6.02
N ALA A 31 3.34 11.45 -6.83
CA ALA A 31 3.22 11.08 -8.23
C ALA A 31 4.49 11.47 -9.02
N GLU A 32 4.98 12.69 -8.83
CA GLU A 32 6.20 13.20 -9.47
C GLU A 32 7.45 12.41 -9.03
N GLU A 33 7.60 12.14 -7.74
CA GLU A 33 8.72 11.35 -7.20
C GLU A 33 8.80 9.95 -7.81
N ARG A 34 7.64 9.38 -8.16
CA ARG A 34 7.52 8.05 -8.75
C ARG A 34 7.47 8.07 -10.28
N GLY A 35 7.53 9.26 -10.89
CA GLY A 35 7.38 9.45 -12.33
C GLY A 35 6.04 8.97 -12.88
N THR A 36 5.00 8.96 -12.05
CA THR A 36 3.63 8.56 -12.41
C THR A 36 2.71 9.79 -12.46
N THR A 37 1.45 9.60 -12.86
CA THR A 37 0.45 10.67 -12.86
C THR A 37 -0.43 10.60 -11.60
N ILE A 38 -1.10 11.70 -11.26
CA ILE A 38 -2.08 11.73 -10.16
C ILE A 38 -3.20 10.70 -10.38
N THR A 39 -3.56 10.41 -11.63
CA THR A 39 -4.62 9.44 -11.96
C THR A 39 -4.15 8.00 -11.86
N ASP A 40 -2.87 7.74 -12.10
CA ASP A 40 -2.28 6.39 -12.06
C ASP A 40 -1.75 6.01 -10.67
N LEU A 41 -1.39 7.02 -9.86
CA LEU A 41 -0.88 6.81 -8.50
C LEU A 41 -1.82 5.98 -7.60
N PRO A 42 -3.15 6.19 -7.58
CA PRO A 42 -4.06 5.37 -6.79
C PRO A 42 -4.05 3.89 -7.18
N GLU A 43 -3.92 3.58 -8.48
CA GLU A 43 -3.87 2.21 -8.98
C GLU A 43 -2.57 1.52 -8.56
N GLU A 44 -1.45 2.25 -8.65
CA GLU A 44 -0.14 1.79 -8.15
C GLU A 44 -0.12 1.59 -6.64
N LEU A 45 -0.77 2.47 -5.87
CA LEU A 45 -0.89 2.35 -4.41
C LEU A 45 -1.75 1.14 -4.04
N ALA A 46 -2.91 0.98 -4.68
CA ALA A 46 -3.79 -0.15 -4.45
C ALA A 46 -3.13 -1.49 -4.82
N SER A 47 -2.31 -1.52 -5.87
CA SER A 47 -1.59 -2.72 -6.29
C SER A 47 -0.42 -3.08 -5.35
N ARG A 48 0.18 -2.09 -4.68
CA ARG A 48 1.32 -2.29 -3.78
C ARG A 48 0.92 -2.66 -2.36
N GLU A 49 -0.13 -2.04 -1.84
CA GLU A 49 -0.58 -2.26 -0.48
C GLU A 49 -1.77 -3.21 -0.48
N PRO A 50 -1.54 -4.53 -0.27
CA PRO A 50 -2.64 -5.45 -0.10
C PRO A 50 -3.51 -4.98 1.07
N THR A 51 -4.82 -5.02 0.86
CA THR A 51 -5.80 -4.71 1.89
C THR A 51 -5.61 -5.61 3.11
N ALA A 52 -6.14 -5.22 4.26
CA ALA A 52 -6.08 -6.05 5.47
C ALA A 52 -6.64 -7.46 5.23
N ALA A 53 -7.73 -7.57 4.46
CA ALA A 53 -8.32 -8.84 4.08
C ALA A 53 -7.40 -9.69 3.20
N GLU A 54 -6.70 -9.08 2.23
CA GLU A 54 -5.74 -9.80 1.38
C GLU A 54 -4.48 -10.22 2.15
N LYS A 55 -4.02 -9.39 3.10
CA LYS A 55 -2.93 -9.74 4.01
C LYS A 55 -3.32 -10.94 4.88
N GLU A 56 -4.52 -10.93 5.44
CA GLU A 56 -5.03 -12.04 6.25
C GLU A 56 -5.20 -13.32 5.41
N GLN A 57 -5.74 -13.21 4.19
CA GLN A 57 -5.85 -14.35 3.29
C GLN A 57 -4.48 -14.94 2.97
N ARG A 58 -3.49 -14.09 2.62
CA ARG A 58 -2.12 -14.53 2.35
C ARG A 58 -1.46 -15.14 3.59
N ALA A 59 -1.70 -14.60 4.78
CA ALA A 59 -1.19 -15.15 6.04
C ALA A 59 -1.78 -16.53 6.32
N ARG A 60 -3.09 -16.72 6.08
CA ARG A 60 -3.77 -18.01 6.20
C ARG A 60 -3.29 -19.03 5.16
N GLU A 61 -3.05 -18.60 3.93
CA GLU A 61 -2.48 -19.44 2.88
C GLU A 61 -1.05 -19.85 3.20
N ALA A 62 -0.20 -18.91 3.62
CA ALA A 62 1.16 -19.20 4.07
C ALA A 62 1.19 -20.12 5.29
N ALA A 63 0.29 -19.92 6.27
CA ALA A 63 0.17 -20.80 7.43
C ALA A 63 -0.22 -22.23 7.04
N ARG A 64 -1.14 -22.38 6.08
CA ARG A 64 -1.53 -23.68 5.51
C ARG A 64 -0.37 -24.34 4.76
N GLU A 65 0.34 -23.59 3.93
CA GLU A 65 1.51 -24.10 3.18
C GLU A 65 2.65 -24.52 4.10
N LEU A 66 2.91 -23.73 5.16
CA LEU A 66 3.95 -24.02 6.14
C LEU A 66 3.52 -25.05 7.19
N SER A 67 2.25 -25.51 7.17
CA SER A 67 1.66 -26.39 8.19
C SER A 67 1.86 -25.87 9.62
N ILE A 68 1.81 -24.54 9.77
CA ILE A 68 1.88 -23.85 11.06
C ILE A 68 0.44 -23.50 11.45
N GLU A 69 0.01 -23.93 12.63
CA GLU A 69 -1.26 -23.46 13.21
C GLU A 69 -1.16 -21.94 13.43
N TYR A 70 -1.91 -21.18 12.63
CA TYR A 70 -2.08 -19.74 12.83
C TYR A 70 -3.01 -19.55 14.04
N THR A 71 -2.42 -19.58 15.23
CA THR A 71 -3.14 -19.41 16.49
C THR A 71 -3.30 -17.93 16.84
N ALA A 72 -4.30 -17.61 17.66
CA ALA A 72 -4.52 -16.25 18.14
C ALA A 72 -3.29 -15.63 18.86
N GLN A 73 -2.40 -16.46 19.41
CA GLN A 73 -1.14 -16.02 20.01
C GLN A 73 -0.10 -15.59 18.98
N ALA A 74 -0.08 -16.20 17.79
CA ALA A 74 0.78 -15.76 16.69
C ALA A 74 0.35 -14.37 16.19
N GLU A 75 -0.96 -14.15 16.06
CA GLU A 75 -1.52 -12.84 15.67
C GLU A 75 -1.20 -11.76 16.71
N GLN A 76 -1.33 -12.08 18.00
CA GLN A 76 -1.02 -11.13 19.08
C GLN A 76 0.47 -10.75 19.09
N THR A 77 1.35 -11.74 18.89
CA THR A 77 2.80 -11.54 18.80
C THR A 77 3.18 -10.70 17.58
N GLU A 78 2.51 -10.92 16.44
CA GLU A 78 2.69 -10.11 15.24
C GLU A 78 2.29 -8.65 15.47
N GLN A 79 1.12 -8.41 16.08
CA GLN A 79 0.64 -7.06 16.38
C GLN A 79 1.59 -6.31 17.31
N GLU A 80 2.11 -6.97 18.35
CA GLU A 80 3.10 -6.40 19.25
C GLU A 80 4.45 -6.11 18.57
N ALA A 81 4.88 -6.97 17.65
CA ALA A 81 6.10 -6.77 16.87
C ALA A 81 5.96 -5.56 15.93
N TRP A 82 4.83 -5.45 15.23
CA TRP A 82 4.56 -4.30 14.36
C TRP A 82 4.37 -2.99 15.14
N ALA A 83 3.76 -3.04 16.33
CA ALA A 83 3.67 -1.88 17.21
C ALA A 83 5.05 -1.35 17.61
N LYS A 84 6.00 -2.24 17.92
CA LYS A 84 7.40 -1.87 18.21
C LYS A 84 8.11 -1.27 16.99
N ILE A 85 7.91 -1.85 15.80
CA ILE A 85 8.48 -1.32 14.55
C ILE A 85 7.95 0.10 14.27
N ARG A 86 6.64 0.30 14.43
CA ARG A 86 6.01 1.62 14.24
C ARG A 86 6.55 2.65 15.23
N ALA A 87 6.59 2.32 16.52
CA ALA A 87 7.15 3.19 17.55
C ALA A 87 8.61 3.60 17.26
N HIS A 88 9.39 2.69 16.67
CA HIS A 88 10.77 3.00 16.28
C HIS A 88 10.86 3.89 15.03
N GLN A 89 9.90 3.80 14.11
CA GLN A 89 9.81 4.69 12.95
C GLN A 89 9.34 6.10 13.34
N ASP A 90 8.37 6.23 14.24
CA ASP A 90 7.94 7.52 14.80
C ASP A 90 9.04 8.18 15.63
N GLY A 91 9.81 7.40 16.39
CA GLY A 91 10.94 7.91 17.18
C GLY A 91 12.17 8.35 16.37
N LYS A 92 12.26 7.98 15.09
CA LYS A 92 13.33 8.44 14.17
C LYS A 92 13.01 9.76 13.47
N ALA A 93 11.81 10.32 13.69
CA ALA A 93 11.35 11.58 13.10
C ALA A 93 11.48 12.81 14.04
N ALA A 94 12.19 12.68 15.17
CA ALA A 94 12.49 13.76 16.12
C ALA A 94 13.97 14.15 16.10
#